data_AF-A0A8H3PBG5-F1
#
_entry.id   AF-A0A8H3PBG5-F1
#
_cell.length_a   1.000
_cell.length_b   1.000
_cell.length_c   1.000
_cell.angle_alpha   90.00
_cell.angle_beta   90.00
_cell.angle_gamma   90.00
#
_symmetry.space_group_name_H-M   'P 1'
#
loop_
_entity.id
_entity.type
_entity.pdbx_description
1 polymer ?
#
loop_
_entity_poly.entity_id
_entity_poly.type
_entity_poly.pdbx_seq_one_letter_code
_entity_poly.pdbx_strand_id
1 'polypeptide(L)'
;MWEIGSHAFTNSTRDGGMSELIPQIRGQMIKVWNPQESPASEELPVVPASEDDQLLAQCHCGGVSMTISRPHRDYLVGPAGRKWVHPSDMSKWLALVDVCRDCRLLTGTHAIAWILVPTDHISPSLPEDLLIGSLKSYVSSEGTLGIVGIAMGLLRASEGVMASDWACWRMTKLENSDEGMKYDEGFTKGLEKGLVDWRTRKYGNMQDLAVELQDYELWCGH
;
A
#
# COMPACT_ATOMS: atom_id res chain seq x y z
N MET A 1 -1.30 -24.19 13.59
CA MET A 1 -0.48 -23.13 12.98
C MET A 1 -0.80 -23.14 11.50
N TRP A 2 -1.19 -22.01 10.93
CA TRP A 2 -1.51 -21.90 9.51
C TRP A 2 -0.21 -21.87 8.68
N GLU A 3 -0.26 -22.39 7.45
CA GLU A 3 0.87 -22.39 6.52
C GLU A 3 0.43 -21.74 5.21
N ILE A 4 1.19 -20.75 4.76
CA ILE A 4 0.97 -20.11 3.45
C ILE A 4 1.73 -20.94 2.40
N GLY A 5 1.01 -21.82 1.70
CA GLY A 5 1.60 -22.77 0.76
C GLY A 5 1.80 -22.24 -0.67
N SER A 6 1.08 -21.19 -1.07
CA SER A 6 1.19 -20.67 -2.45
C SER A 6 0.69 -19.23 -2.60
N HIS A 7 1.30 -18.51 -3.54
CA HIS A 7 0.71 -17.35 -4.19
C HIS A 7 -0.20 -17.81 -5.32
N ALA A 8 -1.42 -17.28 -5.38
CA ALA A 8 -2.40 -17.61 -6.40
C ALA A 8 -2.81 -16.36 -7.19
N PHE A 9 -3.14 -16.54 -8.48
CA PHE A 9 -3.66 -15.46 -9.35
C PHE A 9 -2.71 -14.26 -9.51
N THR A 10 -1.39 -14.47 -9.38
CA THR A 10 -0.40 -13.39 -9.50
C THR A 10 -0.44 -12.70 -10.86
N ASN A 11 -0.86 -13.36 -11.94
CA ASN A 11 -0.97 -12.73 -13.26
C ASN A 11 -1.99 -11.57 -13.28
N SER A 12 -3.04 -11.66 -12.45
CA SER A 12 -4.05 -10.59 -12.35
C SER A 12 -3.49 -9.28 -11.79
N THR A 13 -2.33 -9.33 -11.13
CA THR A 13 -1.68 -8.16 -10.51
C THR A 13 -0.94 -7.28 -11.52
N ARG A 14 -0.65 -7.79 -12.73
CA ARG A 14 0.15 -7.18 -13.80
C ARG A 14 1.63 -6.91 -13.49
N ASP A 15 1.99 -6.71 -12.23
CA ASP A 15 3.35 -6.37 -11.80
C ASP A 15 3.92 -7.33 -10.73
N GLY A 16 3.19 -8.40 -10.41
CA GLY A 16 3.52 -9.42 -9.42
C GLY A 16 2.96 -9.12 -8.02
N GLY A 17 2.57 -7.86 -7.74
CA GLY A 17 2.00 -7.46 -6.46
C GLY A 17 2.84 -7.88 -5.24
N MET A 18 2.16 -8.20 -4.14
CA MET A 18 2.82 -8.64 -2.91
C MET A 18 3.55 -9.99 -3.02
N SER A 19 3.30 -10.78 -4.06
CA SER A 19 4.04 -12.05 -4.24
C SER A 19 5.53 -11.83 -4.50
N GLU A 20 5.88 -10.69 -5.10
CA GLU A 20 7.26 -10.26 -5.29
C GLU A 20 7.96 -9.86 -3.97
N LEU A 21 7.17 -9.47 -2.97
CA LEU A 21 7.65 -9.04 -1.65
C LEU A 21 7.78 -10.21 -0.67
N ILE A 22 7.16 -11.36 -0.95
CA ILE A 22 7.21 -12.54 -0.08
C ILE A 22 7.53 -13.79 -0.92
N PRO A 23 8.73 -13.87 -1.52
CA PRO A 23 9.11 -15.03 -2.31
C PRO A 23 9.33 -16.28 -1.44
N GLN A 24 9.60 -16.11 -0.15
CA GLN A 24 9.85 -17.19 0.79
C GLN A 24 9.33 -16.87 2.20
N ILE A 25 8.95 -17.91 2.94
CA ILE A 25 8.63 -17.88 4.37
C ILE A 25 9.46 -18.96 5.05
N ARG A 26 10.12 -18.64 6.17
CA ARG A 26 10.95 -19.61 6.93
C ARG A 26 12.00 -20.34 6.08
N GLY A 27 12.55 -19.65 5.07
CA GLY A 27 13.53 -20.20 4.14
C GLY A 27 12.95 -21.16 3.08
N GLN A 28 11.62 -21.32 3.03
CA GLN A 28 10.94 -22.11 2.01
C GLN A 28 10.34 -21.18 0.95
N MET A 29 10.64 -21.46 -0.31
CA MET A 29 10.07 -20.73 -1.44
C MET A 29 8.57 -20.98 -1.53
N ILE A 30 7.78 -19.91 -1.64
CA ILE A 30 6.34 -20.01 -1.84
C ILE A 30 6.08 -20.34 -3.31
N LYS A 31 5.30 -21.40 -3.55
CA LYS A 31 4.91 -21.77 -4.91
C LYS A 31 4.02 -20.69 -5.52
N VAL A 32 4.26 -20.32 -6.77
CA VAL A 32 3.33 -19.51 -7.55
C VAL A 32 2.43 -20.42 -8.38
N TRP A 33 1.12 -20.20 -8.31
CA TRP A 33 0.13 -20.91 -9.11
C TRP A 33 -0.81 -19.91 -9.77
N ASN A 34 -1.08 -20.10 -11.07
CA ASN A 34 -2.11 -19.38 -11.80
C ASN A 34 -2.99 -20.40 -12.53
N PRO A 35 -4.30 -20.15 -12.65
CA PRO A 35 -5.16 -20.99 -13.49
C PRO A 35 -4.67 -20.94 -14.95
N GLN A 36 -4.93 -22.00 -15.70
CA GLN A 36 -4.80 -21.93 -17.16
C GLN A 36 -5.82 -20.93 -17.70
N GLU A 37 -5.40 -20.09 -18.65
CA GLU A 37 -6.28 -19.09 -19.26
C GLU A 37 -7.53 -19.77 -19.83
N SER A 38 -8.69 -19.36 -19.30
CA SER A 38 -9.99 -19.74 -19.80
C SER A 38 -10.49 -18.60 -20.68
N PRO A 39 -11.14 -18.84 -21.83
CA PRO A 39 -11.75 -17.77 -22.63
C PRO A 39 -12.85 -16.99 -21.87
N ALA A 40 -13.24 -17.45 -20.67
CA ALA A 40 -14.16 -16.78 -19.76
C ALA A 40 -13.46 -16.12 -18.55
N SER A 41 -12.12 -16.00 -18.54
CA SER A 41 -11.46 -15.13 -17.55
C SER A 41 -11.90 -13.70 -17.83
N GLU A 42 -12.79 -13.17 -17.00
CA GLU A 42 -13.10 -11.75 -16.99
C GLU A 42 -11.79 -11.00 -16.77
N GLU A 43 -11.25 -10.43 -17.85
CA GLU A 43 -10.21 -9.43 -17.73
C GLU A 43 -10.80 -8.31 -16.87
N LEU A 44 -10.15 -8.05 -15.73
CA LEU A 44 -10.51 -6.87 -14.93
C LEU A 44 -10.50 -5.68 -15.89
N PRO A 45 -11.59 -4.89 -15.92
CA PRO A 45 -11.71 -3.79 -16.87
C PRO A 45 -10.43 -2.97 -16.79
N VAL A 46 -9.76 -2.83 -17.94
CA VAL A 46 -8.62 -1.93 -18.07
C VAL A 46 -9.18 -0.54 -17.87
N VAL A 47 -9.03 -0.01 -16.66
CA VAL A 47 -9.28 1.40 -16.42
C VAL A 47 -8.22 2.13 -17.26
N PRO A 48 -8.62 2.89 -18.29
CA PRO A 48 -7.66 3.65 -19.08
C PRO A 48 -6.86 4.54 -18.13
N ALA A 49 -5.56 4.68 -18.39
CA ALA A 49 -4.75 5.64 -17.67
C ALA A 49 -5.48 6.99 -17.75
N SER A 50 -5.78 7.57 -16.59
CA SER A 50 -6.39 8.90 -16.52
C SER A 50 -5.45 9.88 -17.22
N GLU A 51 -5.94 10.55 -18.28
CA GLU A 51 -5.22 11.63 -18.94
C GLU A 51 -5.01 12.84 -17.99
N ASP A 52 -5.71 12.87 -16.86
CA ASP A 52 -5.85 14.03 -15.97
C ASP A 52 -4.95 14.01 -14.71
N ASP A 53 -3.87 13.21 -14.67
CA ASP A 53 -3.01 13.09 -13.47
C ASP A 53 -3.83 12.77 -12.20
N GLN A 54 -4.86 11.91 -12.35
CA GLN A 54 -5.72 11.41 -11.27
C GLN A 54 -5.68 9.89 -11.18
N LEU A 55 -5.64 9.35 -9.96
CA LEU A 55 -5.73 7.93 -9.69
C LEU A 55 -7.05 7.61 -9.00
N LEU A 56 -7.87 6.77 -9.64
CA LEU A 56 -9.11 6.29 -9.04
C LEU A 56 -8.81 5.29 -7.91
N ALA A 57 -9.38 5.54 -6.74
CA ALA A 57 -9.47 4.60 -5.62
C ALA A 57 -10.94 4.23 -5.39
N GLN A 58 -11.29 2.96 -5.58
CA GLN A 58 -12.67 2.50 -5.55
C GLN A 58 -12.80 1.11 -4.92
N CYS A 59 -13.81 0.90 -4.08
CA CYS A 59 -14.13 -0.43 -3.58
C CYS A 59 -14.77 -1.29 -4.68
N HIS A 60 -14.76 -2.62 -4.50
CA HIS A 60 -15.28 -3.53 -5.52
C HIS A 60 -16.75 -3.28 -5.89
N CYS A 61 -17.59 -2.89 -4.91
CA CYS A 61 -19.00 -2.60 -5.16
C CYS A 61 -19.28 -1.17 -5.67
N GLY A 62 -18.26 -0.31 -5.78
CA GLY A 62 -18.43 1.10 -6.17
C GLY A 62 -19.05 2.01 -5.11
N GLY A 63 -19.44 1.49 -3.94
CA GLY A 63 -20.02 2.28 -2.84
C GLY A 63 -19.06 3.29 -2.20
N VAL A 64 -17.76 3.16 -2.45
CA VAL A 64 -16.71 4.11 -2.09
C VAL A 64 -15.90 4.37 -3.35
N SER A 65 -15.80 5.64 -3.75
CA SER A 65 -15.10 6.07 -4.95
C SER A 65 -14.53 7.47 -4.74
N MET A 66 -13.22 7.61 -4.92
CA MET A 66 -12.50 8.88 -4.83
C MET A 66 -11.34 8.90 -5.83
N THR A 67 -10.83 10.07 -6.18
CA THR A 67 -9.59 10.22 -6.95
C THR A 67 -8.50 10.84 -6.10
N ILE A 68 -7.26 10.44 -6.38
CA ILE A 68 -6.04 10.95 -5.76
C ILE A 68 -5.27 11.71 -6.83
N SER A 69 -4.89 12.96 -6.57
CA SER A 69 -4.03 13.73 -7.47
C SER A 69 -2.55 13.47 -7.20
N ARG A 70 -1.70 13.88 -8.14
CA ARG A 70 -0.25 14.03 -7.91
C ARG A 70 0.04 15.09 -6.84
N PRO A 71 1.19 15.02 -6.12
CA PRO A 71 1.63 16.11 -5.25
C PRO A 71 1.71 17.43 -6.02
N HIS A 72 0.93 18.44 -5.62
CA HIS A 72 1.00 19.76 -6.26
C HIS A 72 2.19 20.58 -5.72
N ARG A 73 2.64 21.56 -6.50
CA ARG A 73 3.82 22.37 -6.20
C ARG A 73 3.76 23.02 -4.81
N ASP A 74 2.60 23.54 -4.42
CA ASP A 74 2.44 24.22 -3.13
C ASP A 74 2.59 23.26 -1.93
N TYR A 75 2.22 21.99 -2.09
CA TYR A 75 2.44 20.97 -1.06
C TYR A 75 3.93 20.65 -0.93
N LEU A 76 4.62 20.46 -2.05
CA LEU A 76 6.05 20.13 -2.11
C LEU A 76 6.95 21.18 -1.46
N VAL A 77 6.63 22.47 -1.60
CA VAL A 77 7.41 23.55 -0.98
C VAL A 77 7.12 23.70 0.51
N GLY A 78 5.99 23.18 0.98
CA GLY A 78 5.58 23.19 2.38
C GLY A 78 6.39 22.23 3.26
N PRO A 79 6.32 22.39 4.59
CA PRO A 79 7.01 21.50 5.53
C PRO A 79 6.53 20.05 5.43
N ALA A 80 5.25 19.83 5.11
CA ALA A 80 4.69 18.49 4.91
C ALA A 80 5.24 17.81 3.65
N GLY A 81 5.36 18.52 2.53
CA GLY A 81 5.88 17.95 1.27
C GLY A 81 7.28 17.37 1.41
N ARG A 82 8.18 18.07 2.10
CA ARG A 82 9.56 17.60 2.34
C ARG A 82 9.64 16.34 3.20
N LYS A 83 8.60 16.07 3.98
CA LYS A 83 8.49 14.90 4.84
C LYS A 83 7.88 13.74 4.08
N TRP A 84 6.78 13.94 3.36
CA TRP A 84 5.95 12.85 2.85
C TRP A 84 6.18 12.50 1.38
N VAL A 85 7.01 13.26 0.67
CA VAL A 85 7.34 13.03 -0.75
C VAL A 85 8.83 12.83 -0.92
N HIS A 86 9.21 11.74 -1.59
CA HIS A 86 10.61 11.37 -1.74
C HIS A 86 11.29 12.26 -2.79
N PRO A 87 12.48 12.84 -2.53
CA PRO A 87 13.12 13.77 -3.45
C PRO A 87 13.60 13.13 -4.77
N SER A 88 13.74 11.80 -4.83
CA SER A 88 14.06 11.10 -6.09
C SER A 88 12.93 11.17 -7.11
N ASP A 89 11.68 11.32 -6.65
CA ASP A 89 10.51 11.42 -7.51
C ASP A 89 9.39 12.17 -6.79
N MET A 90 9.34 13.49 -7.02
CA MET A 90 8.35 14.35 -6.37
C MET A 90 6.93 14.23 -6.94
N SER A 91 6.72 13.35 -7.93
CA SER A 91 5.40 13.07 -8.50
C SER A 91 4.67 11.92 -7.77
N LYS A 92 5.33 11.24 -6.83
CA LYS A 92 4.84 10.02 -6.20
C LYS A 92 4.61 10.18 -4.70
N TRP A 93 3.59 9.51 -4.21
CA TRP A 93 3.27 9.44 -2.79
C TRP A 93 4.03 8.32 -2.10
N LEU A 94 4.33 8.47 -0.82
CA LEU A 94 4.92 7.40 -0.02
C LEU A 94 3.92 6.24 0.11
N ALA A 95 4.38 5.02 -0.19
CA ALA A 95 3.63 3.78 0.08
C ALA A 95 4.41 2.88 1.02
N LEU A 96 3.74 2.02 1.77
CA LEU A 96 4.39 1.12 2.73
C LEU A 96 3.57 -0.15 2.97
N VAL A 97 4.20 -1.13 3.61
CA VAL A 97 3.53 -2.35 4.08
C VAL A 97 3.48 -2.32 5.61
N ASP A 98 2.32 -2.67 6.16
CA ASP A 98 2.03 -2.68 7.59
C ASP A 98 1.57 -4.06 8.06
N VAL A 99 2.09 -4.47 9.21
CA VAL A 99 1.77 -5.72 9.91
C VAL A 99 1.35 -5.47 11.36
N CYS A 100 0.75 -4.32 11.69
CA CYS A 100 0.20 -4.08 13.02
C CYS A 100 -1.01 -4.97 13.32
N ARG A 101 -1.35 -5.12 14.60
CA ARG A 101 -2.51 -5.88 15.07
C ARG A 101 -3.82 -5.34 14.49
N ASP A 102 -4.05 -4.04 14.56
CA ASP A 102 -5.35 -3.47 14.21
C ASP A 102 -5.63 -3.62 12.72
N CYS A 103 -4.65 -3.34 11.84
CA CYS A 103 -4.81 -3.60 10.42
C CYS A 103 -5.13 -5.07 10.15
N ARG A 104 -4.39 -6.02 10.75
CA ARG A 104 -4.65 -7.45 10.55
C ARG A 104 -6.05 -7.86 11.02
N LEU A 105 -6.53 -7.31 12.13
CA LEU A 105 -7.86 -7.62 12.67
C LEU A 105 -8.98 -7.01 11.81
N LEU A 106 -8.79 -5.79 11.30
CA LEU A 106 -9.78 -5.09 10.48
C LEU A 106 -9.86 -5.66 9.06
N THR A 107 -8.72 -6.01 8.46
CA THR A 107 -8.65 -6.50 7.08
C THR A 107 -8.78 -8.01 6.98
N GLY A 108 -8.47 -8.73 8.07
CA GLY A 108 -8.33 -10.18 8.06
C GLY A 108 -7.10 -10.68 7.29
N THR A 109 -6.12 -9.82 6.99
CA THR A 109 -4.90 -10.17 6.24
C THR A 109 -3.66 -10.15 7.14
N HIS A 110 -2.60 -10.89 6.77
CA HIS A 110 -1.34 -10.92 7.55
C HIS A 110 -0.53 -9.62 7.44
N ALA A 111 -0.69 -8.93 6.32
CA ALA A 111 -0.11 -7.64 6.01
C ALA A 111 -1.09 -6.84 5.14
N ILE A 112 -0.98 -5.53 5.15
CA ILE A 112 -1.69 -4.63 4.25
C ILE A 112 -0.70 -3.61 3.68
N ALA A 113 -0.96 -3.15 2.46
CA ALA A 113 -0.19 -2.06 1.86
C ALA A 113 -1.03 -0.79 1.74
N TRP A 114 -0.39 0.34 2.06
CA TRP A 114 -0.98 1.67 2.11
C TRP A 114 -0.24 2.63 1.19
N ILE A 115 -0.95 3.58 0.58
CA ILE A 115 -0.38 4.84 0.07
C ILE A 115 -0.84 5.97 0.97
N LEU A 116 0.09 6.83 1.36
CA LEU A 116 -0.15 7.93 2.27
C LEU A 116 -0.43 9.19 1.45
N VAL A 117 -1.67 9.68 1.50
CA VAL A 117 -2.15 10.77 0.66
C VAL A 117 -2.71 11.89 1.55
N PRO A 118 -2.29 13.14 1.34
CA PRO A 118 -2.90 14.29 2.00
C PRO A 118 -4.37 14.47 1.64
N THR A 119 -5.20 14.88 2.60
CA THR A 119 -6.66 14.98 2.39
C THR A 119 -7.06 16.03 1.37
N ASP A 120 -6.22 17.05 1.15
CA ASP A 120 -6.38 18.09 0.12
C ASP A 120 -6.04 17.62 -1.30
N HIS A 121 -5.47 16.41 -1.45
CA HIS A 121 -5.19 15.75 -2.73
C HIS A 121 -6.20 14.65 -3.08
N ILE A 122 -7.32 14.61 -2.36
CA ILE A 122 -8.38 13.61 -2.53
C ILE A 122 -9.67 14.31 -2.95
N SER A 123 -10.31 13.77 -3.99
CA SER A 123 -11.59 14.27 -4.50
C SER A 123 -12.64 13.15 -4.55
N PRO A 124 -13.88 13.37 -4.08
CA PRO A 124 -14.34 14.58 -3.42
C PRO A 124 -13.64 14.78 -2.07
N SER A 125 -13.65 16.02 -1.56
CA SER A 125 -13.07 16.32 -0.25
C SER A 125 -13.66 15.41 0.82
N LEU A 126 -12.79 14.83 1.63
CA LEU A 126 -13.21 13.93 2.70
C LEU A 126 -13.98 14.72 3.77
N PRO A 127 -15.11 14.19 4.27
CA PRO A 127 -15.77 14.77 5.45
C PRO A 127 -14.88 14.58 6.69
N GLU A 128 -15.09 15.39 7.73
CA GLU A 128 -14.28 15.34 8.96
C GLU A 128 -14.34 13.98 9.66
N ASP A 129 -15.45 13.28 9.55
CA ASP A 129 -15.64 11.93 10.08
C ASP A 129 -15.07 10.82 9.17
N LEU A 130 -14.52 11.20 8.00
CA LEU A 130 -13.99 10.33 6.96
C LEU A 130 -15.02 9.32 6.40
N LEU A 131 -16.31 9.52 6.65
CA LEU A 131 -17.37 8.63 6.21
C LEU A 131 -17.82 8.99 4.79
N ILE A 132 -17.35 8.22 3.80
CA ILE A 132 -17.78 8.31 2.41
C ILE A 132 -18.58 7.08 2.01
N GLY A 133 -19.79 7.29 1.52
CA GLY A 133 -20.64 6.22 0.99
C GLY A 133 -20.90 5.12 2.01
N SER A 134 -20.39 3.91 1.75
CA SER A 134 -20.56 2.75 2.64
C SER A 134 -19.43 2.55 3.65
N LEU A 135 -18.52 3.52 3.83
CA LEU A 135 -17.41 3.40 4.79
C LEU A 135 -17.91 3.24 6.23
N LYS A 136 -17.16 2.44 7.00
CA LYS A 136 -17.22 2.39 8.45
C LYS A 136 -15.88 2.86 8.99
N SER A 137 -15.90 3.79 9.94
CA SER A 137 -14.69 4.24 10.61
C SER A 137 -14.39 3.36 11.82
N TYR A 138 -13.10 3.09 12.02
CA TYR A 138 -12.55 2.43 13.20
C TYR A 138 -11.40 3.29 13.67
N VAL A 139 -11.41 3.62 14.96
CA VAL A 139 -10.37 4.47 15.56
C VAL A 139 -9.40 3.56 16.28
N SER A 140 -8.21 3.36 15.72
CA SER A 140 -7.11 2.62 16.35
C SER A 140 -6.25 3.51 17.26
N SER A 141 -6.47 4.82 17.26
CA SER A 141 -5.67 5.83 17.97
C SER A 141 -6.28 7.23 17.85
N GLU A 142 -5.89 8.15 18.75
CA GLU A 142 -6.34 9.55 18.69
C GLU A 142 -5.47 10.39 17.74
N GLY A 143 -6.10 11.19 16.86
CA GLY A 143 -5.49 12.37 16.25
C GLY A 143 -4.45 12.16 15.15
N THR A 144 -4.84 12.41 13.90
CA THR A 144 -3.98 13.10 12.93
C THR A 144 -4.84 13.88 11.95
N LEU A 145 -4.49 15.15 11.73
CA LEU A 145 -5.16 16.01 10.76
C LEU A 145 -4.32 16.03 9.48
N GLY A 146 -4.90 15.58 8.36
CA GLY A 146 -4.47 15.97 7.02
C GLY A 146 -3.79 14.94 6.12
N ILE A 147 -3.50 13.70 6.57
CA ILE A 147 -3.01 12.59 5.72
C ILE A 147 -3.79 11.32 6.03
N VAL A 148 -4.16 10.57 4.99
CA VAL A 148 -4.86 9.29 5.10
C VAL A 148 -4.10 8.18 4.39
N GLY A 149 -4.11 6.99 4.98
CA GLY A 149 -3.66 5.76 4.34
C GLY A 149 -4.78 5.18 3.48
N ILE A 150 -4.59 5.12 2.16
CA ILE A 150 -5.52 4.47 1.24
C ILE A 150 -4.98 3.09 0.90
N ALA A 151 -5.81 2.05 1.08
CA ALA A 151 -5.41 0.68 0.82
C ALA A 151 -5.07 0.50 -0.67
N MET A 152 -3.91 -0.09 -0.97
CA MET A 152 -3.48 -0.39 -2.35
C MET A 152 -4.54 -1.13 -3.16
N GLY A 153 -5.27 -2.06 -2.54
CA GLY A 153 -6.33 -2.82 -3.20
C GLY A 153 -7.53 -2.00 -3.68
N LEU A 154 -7.67 -0.74 -3.25
CA LEU A 154 -8.69 0.17 -3.77
C LEU A 154 -8.22 0.87 -5.06
N LEU A 155 -6.92 0.98 -5.29
CA LEU A 155 -6.39 1.71 -6.44
C LEU A 155 -6.74 1.00 -7.74
N ARG A 156 -7.01 1.79 -8.78
CA ARG A 156 -7.25 1.34 -10.15
C ARG A 156 -6.12 1.85 -11.04
N ALA A 157 -4.91 1.42 -10.71
CA ALA A 157 -3.70 1.75 -11.46
C ALA A 157 -3.55 0.80 -12.65
N SER A 158 -3.41 1.34 -13.86
CA SER A 158 -3.35 0.52 -15.08
C SER A 158 -2.08 -0.33 -15.16
N GLU A 159 -0.99 0.13 -14.55
CA GLU A 159 0.33 -0.48 -14.55
C GLU A 159 0.44 -1.71 -13.63
N GLY A 160 -0.47 -1.86 -12.66
CA GLY A 160 -0.49 -2.98 -11.73
C GLY A 160 -0.77 -2.58 -10.28
N VAL A 161 -0.93 -3.58 -9.42
CA VAL A 161 -1.41 -3.38 -8.04
C VAL A 161 -0.37 -2.78 -7.10
N MET A 162 0.91 -2.75 -7.50
CA MET A 162 1.96 -2.01 -6.79
C MET A 162 1.92 -0.51 -7.10
N ALA A 163 1.11 -0.08 -8.07
CA ALA A 163 0.91 1.31 -8.46
C ALA A 163 2.24 2.08 -8.62
N SER A 164 3.23 1.47 -9.28
CA SER A 164 4.61 1.97 -9.29
C SER A 164 4.78 3.33 -9.95
N ASP A 165 3.80 3.77 -10.75
CA ASP A 165 3.78 5.11 -11.33
C ASP A 165 3.26 6.16 -10.35
N TRP A 166 2.61 5.75 -9.26
CA TRP A 166 1.99 6.61 -8.24
C TRP A 166 2.67 6.54 -6.87
N ALA A 167 3.24 5.38 -6.55
CA ALA A 167 3.81 5.06 -5.27
C ALA A 167 5.34 5.06 -5.31
N CYS A 168 5.94 5.82 -4.41
CA CYS A 168 7.31 5.62 -3.95
C CYS A 168 7.23 4.73 -2.71
N TRP A 169 7.57 3.46 -2.86
CA TRP A 169 7.52 2.51 -1.74
C TRP A 169 8.60 2.85 -0.70
N ARG A 170 8.25 2.69 0.58
CA ARG A 170 9.17 2.58 1.70
C ARG A 170 9.71 1.16 1.71
N MET A 171 11.03 1.03 1.72
CA MET A 171 11.70 -0.20 1.31
C MET A 171 12.84 -0.63 2.24
N THR A 172 13.02 0.06 3.37
CA THR A 172 14.00 -0.26 4.43
C THR A 172 13.34 -0.81 5.69
N LYS A 173 12.06 -0.50 5.91
CA LYS A 173 11.36 -0.81 7.15
C LYS A 173 9.96 -1.32 6.83
N LEU A 174 9.62 -2.46 7.44
CA LEU A 174 8.26 -2.96 7.52
C LEU A 174 7.56 -2.30 8.71
N GLU A 175 6.35 -1.78 8.51
CA GLU A 175 5.67 -1.09 9.60
C GLU A 175 5.13 -2.04 10.66
N ASN A 176 5.31 -1.62 11.91
CA ASN A 176 4.94 -2.40 13.09
C ASN A 176 5.53 -3.82 13.09
N SER A 177 6.77 -3.96 12.58
CA SER A 177 7.47 -5.25 12.49
C SER A 177 7.52 -5.99 13.83
N ASP A 178 7.71 -5.29 14.96
CA ASP A 178 7.71 -5.91 16.30
C ASP A 178 6.39 -6.64 16.61
N GLU A 179 5.26 -6.12 16.16
CA GLU A 179 3.96 -6.78 16.28
C GLU A 179 3.80 -7.92 15.27
N GLY A 180 4.31 -7.75 14.05
CA GLY A 180 4.45 -8.82 13.06
C GLY A 180 5.20 -10.02 13.61
N MET A 181 6.37 -9.77 14.21
CA MET A 181 7.24 -10.78 14.79
C MET A 181 6.55 -11.57 15.90
N LYS A 182 5.77 -10.90 16.76
CA LYS A 182 4.97 -11.55 17.82
C LYS A 182 3.86 -12.43 17.25
N TYR A 183 3.30 -12.07 16.10
CA TYR A 183 2.19 -12.79 15.47
C TYR A 183 2.65 -13.97 14.60
N ASP A 184 3.54 -13.72 13.64
CA ASP A 184 4.20 -14.74 12.81
C ASP A 184 5.60 -14.24 12.40
N GLU A 185 6.59 -14.65 13.19
CA GLU A 185 8.01 -14.35 12.96
C GLU A 185 8.49 -14.81 11.57
N GLY A 186 8.05 -15.98 11.11
CA GLY A 186 8.50 -16.56 9.86
C GLY A 186 7.99 -15.80 8.64
N PHE A 187 6.72 -15.37 8.70
CA PHE A 187 6.12 -14.50 7.69
C PHE A 187 6.80 -13.12 7.69
N THR A 188 6.93 -12.52 8.87
CA THR A 188 7.45 -11.15 9.03
C THR A 188 8.89 -11.05 8.51
N LYS A 189 9.77 -11.98 8.90
CA LYS A 189 11.15 -12.05 8.37
C LYS A 189 11.20 -12.28 6.86
N GLY A 190 10.29 -13.11 6.33
CA GLY A 190 10.18 -13.36 4.89
C GLY A 190 9.84 -12.08 4.12
N LEU A 191 8.86 -11.32 4.63
CA LEU A 191 8.42 -10.06 4.07
C LEU A 191 9.47 -8.95 4.20
N GLU A 192 10.13 -8.80 5.35
CA GLU A 192 11.23 -7.83 5.53
C GLU A 192 12.36 -8.09 4.52
N LYS A 193 12.79 -9.35 4.40
CA LYS A 193 13.82 -9.72 3.43
C LYS A 193 13.35 -9.47 2.00
N GLY A 194 12.13 -9.88 1.67
CA GLY A 194 11.61 -9.73 0.32
C GLY A 194 11.39 -8.27 -0.09
N LEU A 195 11.03 -7.37 0.84
CA LEU A 195 11.03 -5.92 0.62
C LEU A 195 12.41 -5.39 0.22
N VAL A 196 13.45 -5.78 0.97
CA VAL A 196 14.84 -5.37 0.69
C VAL A 196 15.33 -5.93 -0.66
N ASP A 197 15.07 -7.21 -0.92
CA ASP A 197 15.44 -7.87 -2.18
C ASP A 197 14.71 -7.24 -3.37
N TRP A 198 13.40 -7.02 -3.26
CA TRP A 198 12.58 -6.42 -4.30
C TRP A 198 13.03 -4.99 -4.63
N ARG A 199 13.30 -4.18 -3.62
CA ARG A 199 13.90 -2.85 -3.80
C ARG A 199 15.21 -2.91 -4.55
N THR A 200 16.12 -3.77 -4.12
CA THR A 200 17.45 -3.88 -4.74
C THR A 200 17.32 -4.20 -6.22
N ARG A 201 16.36 -5.06 -6.59
CA ARG A 201 16.04 -5.39 -7.98
C ARG A 201 15.41 -4.21 -8.75
N LYS A 202 14.51 -3.44 -8.12
CA LYS A 202 13.71 -2.40 -8.79
C LYS A 202 14.37 -1.02 -8.83
N TYR A 203 14.99 -0.60 -7.74
CA TYR A 203 15.47 0.77 -7.52
C TYR A 203 16.97 0.82 -7.14
N GLY A 204 17.64 -0.32 -7.05
CA GLY A 204 19.05 -0.39 -6.64
C GLY A 204 19.25 0.09 -5.20
N ASN A 205 20.27 0.92 -4.96
CA ASN A 205 20.67 1.39 -3.63
C ASN A 205 20.02 2.72 -3.21
N MET A 206 18.88 3.10 -3.79
CA MET A 206 18.15 4.34 -3.44
C MET A 206 17.77 4.33 -1.96
N GLN A 207 18.25 5.29 -1.17
CA GLN A 207 17.89 5.42 0.26
C GLN A 207 16.40 5.72 0.43
N ASP A 208 15.83 5.28 1.55
CA ASP A 208 14.45 5.63 1.88
C ASP A 208 14.36 7.08 2.37
N LEU A 209 13.15 7.63 2.28
CA LEU A 209 12.76 8.80 3.05
C LEU A 209 13.05 8.51 4.54
N ALA A 210 13.85 9.38 5.17
CA ALA A 210 14.11 9.34 6.61
C ALA A 210 12.90 9.80 7.44
N VAL A 211 11.70 9.35 7.05
CA VAL A 211 10.47 9.55 7.82
C VAL A 211 10.48 8.50 8.92
N GLU A 212 10.96 8.92 10.08
CA GLU A 212 10.57 8.28 11.34
C GLU A 212 9.04 8.39 11.43
N LEU A 213 8.30 7.28 11.36
CA LEU A 213 6.85 7.33 11.60
C LEU A 213 6.53 7.57 13.08
N GLN A 214 7.53 7.82 13.94
CA GLN A 214 7.33 8.51 15.22
C GLN A 214 6.74 9.91 15.01
N ASP A 215 6.99 10.47 13.85
CA ASP A 215 6.45 11.74 13.37
C ASP A 215 5.01 11.55 12.80
N TYR A 216 4.49 10.31 12.93
CA TYR A 216 3.13 9.78 12.76
C TYR A 216 2.69 9.04 14.06
N GLU A 217 3.38 9.26 15.21
CA GLU A 217 3.03 8.63 16.49
C GLU A 217 1.64 9.07 16.92
N LEU A 218 0.70 8.20 16.57
CA LEU A 218 -0.51 7.79 17.28
C LEU A 218 -1.31 6.97 16.26
N TRP A 219 -0.84 5.79 15.80
CA TRP A 219 -1.57 5.06 14.74
C TRP A 219 -1.61 3.54 14.80
N CYS A 220 -1.24 2.92 15.92
CA CYS A 220 -1.72 1.61 16.35
C CYS A 220 -1.38 1.47 17.85
N GLY A 221 -2.38 1.15 18.67
CA GLY A 221 -2.26 1.15 20.12
C GLY A 221 -1.16 0.21 20.65
N HIS A 222 -0.57 0.61 21.78
CA HIS A 222 0.20 -0.26 22.67
C HIS A 222 -0.63 -1.42 23.22
#